data_AF-Q2TUD2-F1
#
_entry.id   AF-Q2TUD2-F1
#
_cell.length_a   1.000
_cell.length_b   1.000
_cell.length_c   1.000
_cell.angle_alpha   90.00
_cell.angle_beta   90.00
_cell.angle_gamma   90.00
#
_symmetry.space_group_name_H-M   'P 1'
#
loop_
_entity.id
_entity.type
_entity.pdbx_description
1 polymer ?
#
loop_
_entity_poly.entity_id
_entity_poly.type
_entity_poly.pdbx_seq_one_letter_code
_entity_poly.pdbx_strand_id
1 'polypeptide(L)'
;MKSFFFRLPPRVTCVKDGSNILLLGPLGRVVVKCKSNFVQVSGTLAFSKPLNSQELCCLKQGLYGISLSYVLILVLHGVGYKVDKVDNTIVLKLGYSHMHFIPIPEVINIKCIKNEIHMRSSHLVRLNYFASSLRKLRFPDSYKGRGVLYKNELIRVKEGKKT
;
A
#
# COMPACT_ATOMS: atom_id res chain seq x y z
N MET A 1 26.37 -17.77 -16.30
CA MET A 1 25.80 -16.52 -15.73
C MET A 1 24.28 -16.65 -15.74
N LYS A 2 23.59 -16.55 -14.59
CA LYS A 2 22.12 -16.61 -14.56
C LYS A 2 21.55 -15.32 -15.18
N SER A 3 21.10 -15.39 -16.41
CA SER A 3 20.36 -14.33 -17.09
C SER A 3 18.97 -14.20 -16.44
N PHE A 4 18.67 -13.03 -15.88
CA PHE A 4 17.37 -12.74 -15.29
C PHE A 4 16.43 -12.22 -16.37
N PHE A 5 15.50 -13.08 -16.79
CA PHE A 5 14.41 -12.72 -17.68
C PHE A 5 13.15 -12.45 -16.86
N PHE A 6 12.50 -11.31 -17.13
CA PHE A 6 11.19 -11.00 -16.59
C PHE A 6 10.16 -11.03 -17.70
N ARG A 7 9.14 -11.88 -17.56
CA ARG A 7 7.99 -11.85 -18.46
C ARG A 7 7.05 -10.73 -18.01
N LEU A 8 6.74 -9.80 -18.91
CA LEU A 8 5.79 -8.74 -18.66
C LEU A 8 4.35 -9.28 -18.75
N PRO A 9 3.46 -8.87 -17.84
CA PRO A 9 2.03 -9.11 -18.00
C PRO A 9 1.49 -8.35 -19.22
N PRO A 10 0.36 -8.79 -19.79
CA PRO A 10 -0.21 -8.16 -20.98
C PRO A 10 -0.54 -6.68 -20.73
N ARG A 11 -0.35 -5.84 -21.75
CA ARG A 11 -0.62 -4.38 -21.73
C ARG A 11 0.28 -3.55 -20.80
N VAL A 12 1.38 -4.10 -20.29
CA VAL A 12 2.38 -3.33 -19.53
C VAL A 12 3.58 -3.02 -20.40
N THR A 13 3.96 -1.75 -20.46
CA THR A 13 5.15 -1.27 -21.17
C THR A 13 6.15 -0.66 -20.19
N CYS A 14 7.43 -0.81 -20.49
CA CYS A 14 8.52 -0.30 -19.67
C CYS A 14 9.32 0.70 -20.49
N VAL A 15 9.39 1.95 -20.03
CA VAL A 15 10.23 2.99 -20.63
C VAL A 15 11.37 3.29 -19.67
N LYS A 16 12.54 3.58 -20.22
CA LYS A 16 13.74 3.89 -19.43
C LYS A 16 14.05 5.38 -19.50
N ASP A 17 14.07 6.02 -18.33
CA ASP A 17 14.46 7.41 -18.14
C ASP A 17 15.76 7.46 -17.33
N GLY A 18 16.89 7.20 -17.99
CA GLY A 18 18.21 7.24 -17.36
C GLY A 18 18.38 6.21 -16.24
N SER A 19 18.22 6.65 -14.99
CA SER A 19 18.31 5.85 -13.76
C SER A 19 16.96 5.37 -13.21
N ASN A 20 15.86 5.77 -13.86
CA ASN A 20 14.51 5.37 -13.49
C ASN A 20 13.88 4.54 -14.61
N ILE A 21 13.02 3.60 -14.21
CA ILE A 21 12.17 2.83 -15.11
C ILE A 21 10.74 3.30 -14.88
N LEU A 22 10.11 3.77 -15.95
CA LEU A 22 8.69 4.06 -15.99
C LEU A 22 7.94 2.80 -16.41
N LEU A 23 7.12 2.29 -15.51
CA LEU A 23 6.19 1.22 -15.80
C LEU A 23 4.84 1.86 -16.14
N LEU A 24 4.31 1.55 -17.31
CA LEU A 24 3.02 2.04 -17.80
C LEU A 24 2.08 0.84 -17.97
N GLY A 25 0.84 0.99 -17.54
CA GLY A 25 -0.20 0.00 -17.79
C GLY A 25 -1.59 0.49 -17.41
N PRO A 26 -2.56 -0.43 -17.29
CA PRO A 26 -3.98 -0.07 -17.23
C PRO A 26 -4.37 0.72 -15.97
N LEU A 27 -3.69 0.49 -14.84
CA LEU A 27 -4.00 1.12 -13.55
C LEU A 27 -3.08 2.32 -13.25
N GLY A 28 -2.39 2.85 -14.25
CA GLY A 28 -1.58 4.06 -14.17
C GLY A 28 -0.09 3.85 -14.40
N ARG A 29 0.70 4.80 -13.89
CA ARG A 29 2.16 4.87 -14.05
C ARG A 29 2.88 4.66 -12.72
N VAL A 30 3.95 3.86 -12.72
CA VAL A 30 4.82 3.68 -11.55
C VAL A 30 6.26 3.93 -11.94
N VAL A 31 6.93 4.79 -11.18
CA VAL A 31 8.36 5.07 -11.33
C VAL A 31 9.14 4.17 -10.38
N VAL A 32 10.08 3.39 -10.92
CA VAL A 32 10.97 2.52 -10.15
C VAL A 32 12.41 2.97 -10.36
N LYS A 33 13.18 3.06 -9.28
CA LYS A 33 14.61 3.36 -9.36
C LYS A 33 15.37 2.08 -9.70
N CYS A 34 16.05 2.05 -10.85
CA CYS A 34 16.92 0.95 -11.24
C CYS A 34 18.12 1.49 -12.01
N LYS A 35 19.33 1.19 -11.53
CA LYS A 35 20.57 1.69 -12.18
C LYS A 35 20.97 0.88 -13.41
N SER A 36 20.53 -0.37 -13.51
CA SER A 36 20.93 -1.28 -14.59
C SER A 36 20.18 -1.01 -15.90
N ASN A 37 20.87 -1.25 -17.02
CA ASN A 37 20.27 -1.18 -18.34
C ASN A 37 19.49 -2.47 -18.62
N PHE A 38 18.32 -2.33 -19.25
CA PHE A 38 17.51 -3.45 -19.71
C PHE A 38 17.28 -3.36 -21.22
N VAL A 39 17.09 -4.51 -21.84
CA VAL A 39 16.63 -4.66 -23.22
C VAL A 39 15.26 -5.31 -23.18
N GLN A 40 14.30 -4.70 -23.88
CA GLN A 40 12.95 -5.26 -24.03
C GLN A 40 12.88 -6.00 -25.36
N VAL A 41 12.66 -7.31 -25.30
CA VAL A 41 12.45 -8.16 -26.49
C VAL A 41 11.10 -8.85 -26.33
N SER A 42 10.15 -8.59 -27.24
CA SER A 42 8.87 -9.31 -27.38
C SER A 42 8.13 -9.63 -26.06
N GLY A 43 8.01 -8.66 -25.15
CA GLY A 43 7.31 -8.85 -23.86
C GLY A 43 8.15 -9.50 -22.74
N THR A 44 9.44 -9.68 -22.96
CA THR A 44 10.43 -10.08 -21.97
C THR A 44 11.45 -8.98 -21.73
N LEU A 45 11.74 -8.70 -20.46
CA LEU A 45 12.81 -7.80 -20.03
C LEU A 45 14.05 -8.64 -19.71
N ALA A 46 15.14 -8.35 -20.41
CA ALA A 46 16.45 -8.91 -20.13
C ALA A 46 17.35 -7.80 -19.56
N PHE A 47 17.93 -8.04 -18.38
CA PHE A 47 18.86 -7.09 -17.76
C PHE A 47 20.31 -7.46 -18.10
N SER A 48 21.13 -6.45 -18.41
CA SER A 48 22.55 -6.67 -18.75
C SER A 48 23.40 -7.07 -17.54
N LYS A 49 23.04 -6.55 -16.37
CA LYS A 49 23.63 -6.89 -15.07
C LYS A 49 22.54 -7.45 -14.16
N PRO A 50 22.86 -8.41 -13.27
CA PRO A 50 21.90 -8.86 -12.27
C PRO A 50 21.46 -7.67 -11.40
N LEU A 51 20.15 -7.60 -11.14
CA LEU A 51 19.58 -6.58 -10.26
C LEU A 51 19.92 -6.88 -8.81
N ASN A 52 20.11 -5.83 -8.02
CA ASN A 52 20.18 -5.98 -6.57
C ASN A 52 18.83 -6.46 -6.02
N SER A 53 18.83 -7.11 -4.86
CA SER A 53 17.60 -7.64 -4.22
C SER A 53 16.51 -6.56 -4.04
N GLN A 54 16.92 -5.35 -3.67
CA GLN A 54 16.02 -4.20 -3.51
C GLN A 54 15.39 -3.77 -4.83
N GLU A 55 16.20 -3.60 -5.88
CA GLU A 55 15.74 -3.20 -7.21
C GLU A 55 14.78 -4.23 -7.79
N LEU A 56 15.11 -5.52 -7.62
CA LEU A 56 14.27 -6.64 -8.01
C LEU A 56 12.90 -6.60 -7.32
N CYS A 57 12.89 -6.34 -6.01
CA CYS A 57 11.67 -6.26 -5.22
C CYS A 57 10.79 -5.08 -5.67
N CYS A 58 11.38 -3.89 -5.81
CA CYS A 58 10.67 -2.69 -6.26
C CYS A 58 10.06 -2.88 -7.66
N LEU A 59 10.80 -3.51 -8.59
CA LEU A 59 10.33 -3.78 -9.94
C LEU A 59 9.16 -4.77 -9.94
N LYS A 60 9.27 -5.88 -9.20
CA LYS A 60 8.18 -6.85 -9.03
C LYS A 60 6.94 -6.17 -8.44
N GLN A 61 7.11 -5.38 -7.38
CA GLN A 61 6.03 -4.64 -6.74
C GLN A 61 5.35 -3.66 -7.71
N GLY A 62 6.12 -2.95 -8.54
CA GLY A 62 5.57 -2.05 -9.56
C GLY A 62 4.74 -2.78 -10.62
N LEU A 63 5.26 -3.90 -11.15
CA LEU A 63 4.56 -4.71 -12.16
C LEU A 63 3.24 -5.29 -11.63
N TYR A 64 3.26 -5.86 -10.42
CA TYR A 64 2.04 -6.37 -9.78
C TYR A 64 1.05 -5.24 -9.48
N GLY A 65 1.54 -4.08 -9.03
CA GLY A 65 0.70 -2.93 -8.69
C GLY A 65 -0.06 -2.37 -9.89
N ILE A 66 0.59 -2.23 -11.04
CA ILE A 66 -0.04 -1.74 -12.28
C ILE A 66 -1.02 -2.75 -12.87
N SER A 67 -0.78 -4.05 -12.65
CA SER A 67 -1.60 -5.11 -13.22
C SER A 67 -2.84 -5.42 -12.37
N LEU A 68 -2.67 -5.53 -11.05
CA LEU A 68 -3.71 -6.04 -10.14
C LEU A 68 -4.19 -5.02 -9.10
N SER A 69 -3.46 -3.91 -8.88
CA SER A 69 -3.58 -3.01 -7.73
C SER A 69 -3.40 -3.68 -6.36
N TYR A 70 -3.04 -2.88 -5.36
CA TYR A 70 -2.96 -3.32 -3.97
C TYR A 70 -4.19 -2.86 -3.21
N VAL A 71 -4.67 -3.71 -2.31
CA VAL A 71 -5.78 -3.42 -1.41
C VAL A 71 -5.34 -3.65 0.03
N LEU A 72 -5.55 -2.66 0.89
CA LEU A 72 -5.39 -2.78 2.34
C LEU A 72 -6.68 -2.36 3.02
N ILE A 73 -7.06 -3.12 4.04
CA ILE A 73 -8.26 -2.86 4.81
C ILE A 73 -7.84 -2.62 6.26
N LEU A 74 -8.21 -1.45 6.79
CA LEU A 74 -8.12 -1.14 8.21
C LEU A 74 -9.49 -1.27 8.85
N VAL A 75 -9.54 -1.81 10.06
CA VAL A 75 -10.76 -1.98 10.84
C VAL A 75 -10.63 -1.13 12.10
N LEU A 76 -11.63 -0.28 12.34
CA LEU A 76 -11.77 0.45 13.59
C LEU A 76 -12.51 -0.40 14.61
N HIS A 77 -11.83 -0.80 15.67
CA HIS A 77 -12.40 -1.59 16.75
C HIS A 77 -12.50 -0.75 18.03
N GLY A 78 -13.71 -0.51 18.52
CA GLY A 78 -13.96 0.31 19.70
C GLY A 78 -15.37 0.89 19.71
N VAL A 79 -15.90 1.15 20.90
CA VAL A 79 -17.22 1.77 21.06
C VAL A 79 -17.12 3.24 20.68
N GLY A 80 -18.02 3.70 19.81
CA GLY A 80 -18.04 5.09 19.34
C GLY A 80 -16.99 5.41 18.28
N TYR A 81 -16.20 4.43 17.82
CA TYR A 81 -15.24 4.66 16.75
C TYR A 81 -15.94 4.68 15.41
N LYS A 82 -15.69 5.72 14.61
CA LYS A 82 -16.31 5.92 13.31
C LYS A 82 -15.31 6.52 12.33
N VAL A 83 -15.52 6.22 11.06
CA VAL A 83 -14.81 6.83 9.95
C VAL A 83 -15.80 7.35 8.95
N ASP A 84 -15.60 8.60 8.55
CA ASP A 84 -16.36 9.23 7.51
C ASP A 84 -15.38 9.78 6.46
N LYS A 85 -15.78 9.74 5.18
CA LYS A 85 -15.03 10.35 4.09
C LYS A 85 -15.77 11.62 3.67
N VAL A 86 -15.09 12.76 3.78
CA VAL A 86 -15.59 14.07 3.35
C VAL A 86 -14.67 14.56 2.25
N ASP A 87 -15.15 14.49 1.01
CA ASP A 87 -14.41 14.83 -0.20
C ASP A 87 -13.03 14.15 -0.27
N ASN A 88 -11.96 14.94 -0.13
CA ASN A 88 -10.56 14.50 -0.15
C ASN A 88 -9.96 14.33 1.25
N THR A 89 -10.80 14.32 2.29
CA THR A 89 -10.36 14.17 3.68
C THR A 89 -11.07 13.00 4.36
N ILE A 90 -10.35 12.33 5.25
CA ILE A 90 -10.91 11.31 6.14
C ILE A 90 -11.12 11.96 7.50
N VAL A 91 -12.34 11.83 8.02
CA VAL A 91 -12.70 12.25 9.37
C VAL A 91 -12.74 11.02 10.25
N LEU A 92 -11.86 10.96 11.24
CA LEU A 92 -11.74 9.86 12.19
C LEU A 92 -12.23 10.29 13.57
N LYS A 93 -13.17 9.51 14.11
CA LYS A 93 -13.59 9.57 15.52
C LYS A 93 -13.02 8.35 16.23
N LEU A 94 -11.98 8.56 17.05
CA LEU A 94 -11.24 7.49 17.75
C LEU A 94 -11.40 7.56 19.28
N GLY A 95 -12.47 8.22 19.75
CA GLY A 95 -12.72 8.41 21.19
C GLY A 95 -11.86 9.49 21.85
N TYR A 96 -11.16 10.32 21.07
CA TYR A 96 -10.59 11.58 21.53
C TYR A 96 -11.65 12.69 21.50
N SER A 97 -11.42 13.77 22.25
CA SER A 97 -12.37 14.90 22.33
C SER A 97 -12.55 15.63 21.00
N HIS A 98 -11.55 15.61 20.11
CA HIS A 98 -11.60 16.24 18.80
C HIS A 98 -11.49 15.19 17.68
N MET A 99 -12.10 15.50 16.54
CA MET A 99 -12.04 14.68 15.33
C MET A 99 -10.70 14.90 14.62
N HIS A 100 -10.18 13.85 13.99
CA HIS A 100 -8.94 13.93 13.23
C HIS A 100 -9.27 14.03 11.74
N PHE A 101 -8.78 15.09 11.10
CA PHE A 101 -8.95 15.35 9.67
C PHE A 101 -7.66 15.02 8.95
N ILE A 102 -7.71 14.06 8.02
CA ILE A 102 -6.51 13.56 7.33
C ILE A 102 -6.70 13.71 5.83
N PRO A 103 -5.83 14.46 5.14
CA PRO A 103 -5.91 14.60 3.69
C PRO A 103 -5.53 13.28 3.02
N ILE A 104 -6.32 12.91 2.01
CA ILE A 104 -6.10 11.71 1.20
C ILE A 104 -5.13 12.08 0.07
N PRO A 105 -3.99 11.38 -0.08
CA PRO A 105 -3.12 11.60 -1.22
C PRO A 105 -3.80 11.08 -2.50
N GLU A 106 -3.67 11.82 -3.60
CA GLU A 106 -4.31 11.53 -4.91
C GLU A 106 -4.05 10.10 -5.44
N VAL A 107 -2.93 9.52 -5.02
CA VAL A 107 -2.44 8.21 -5.43
C VAL A 107 -3.25 7.05 -4.82
N ILE A 108 -4.06 7.32 -3.79
CA ILE A 108 -4.77 6.31 -3.01
C ILE A 108 -6.28 6.54 -3.14
N ASN A 109 -7.00 5.54 -3.64
CA ASN A 109 -8.45 5.55 -3.62
C ASN A 109 -8.95 4.92 -2.32
N ILE A 110 -9.82 5.64 -1.61
CA ILE A 110 -10.33 5.23 -0.30
C ILE A 110 -11.84 5.10 -0.34
N LYS A 111 -12.33 3.97 0.14
CA LYS A 111 -13.75 3.67 0.38
C LYS A 111 -13.96 3.35 1.85
N CYS A 112 -14.91 4.03 2.49
CA CYS A 112 -15.26 3.79 3.88
C CYS A 112 -16.54 2.96 3.92
N ILE A 113 -16.50 1.81 4.60
CA ILE A 113 -17.65 0.91 4.75
C ILE A 113 -17.85 0.69 6.25
N LYS A 114 -18.84 1.35 6.83
CA LYS A 114 -19.10 1.33 8.29
C LYS A 114 -17.85 1.75 9.08
N ASN A 115 -17.18 0.78 9.72
CA ASN A 115 -15.98 0.98 10.53
C ASN A 115 -14.71 0.49 9.82
N GLU A 116 -14.79 0.14 8.53
CA GLU A 116 -13.67 -0.32 7.72
C GLU A 116 -13.22 0.76 6.73
N ILE A 117 -11.90 0.94 6.62
CA ILE A 117 -11.26 1.79 5.62
C ILE A 117 -10.62 0.88 4.57
N HIS A 118 -11.20 0.86 3.37
CA HIS A 118 -10.67 0.13 2.23
C HIS A 118 -9.82 1.08 1.39
N MET A 119 -8.51 0.86 1.39
CA MET A 119 -7.54 1.65 0.65
C MET A 119 -7.06 0.84 -0.55
N ARG A 120 -7.07 1.44 -1.74
CA ARG A 120 -6.57 0.85 -2.98
C ARG A 120 -5.55 1.76 -3.64
N SER A 121 -4.44 1.20 -4.11
CA SER A 121 -3.44 1.96 -4.88
C SER A 121 -2.55 1.03 -5.72
N SER A 122 -2.00 1.58 -6.80
CA SER A 122 -0.96 0.93 -7.61
C SER A 122 0.42 0.98 -6.91
N HIS A 123 0.61 1.86 -5.92
CA HIS A 123 1.88 2.05 -5.21
C HIS A 123 1.86 1.44 -3.80
N LEU A 124 2.45 0.26 -3.64
CA LEU A 124 2.51 -0.47 -2.36
C LEU A 124 3.13 0.35 -1.22
N VAL A 125 4.28 0.98 -1.45
CA VAL A 125 5.02 1.70 -0.40
C VAL A 125 4.23 2.90 0.13
N ARG A 126 3.61 3.68 -0.75
CA ARG A 126 2.78 4.83 -0.37
C ARG A 126 1.50 4.39 0.35
N LEU A 127 0.88 3.31 -0.13
CA LEU A 127 -0.29 2.70 0.51
C LEU A 127 0.02 2.25 1.94
N ASN A 128 1.11 1.51 2.14
CA ASN A 128 1.54 1.03 3.46
C ASN A 128 1.93 2.20 4.39
N TYR A 129 2.63 3.20 3.87
CA TYR A 129 2.99 4.38 4.65
C TYR A 129 1.76 5.11 5.17
N PHE A 130 0.77 5.35 4.29
CA PHE A 130 -0.48 5.99 4.67
C PHE A 130 -1.28 5.14 5.68
N ALA A 131 -1.38 3.82 5.45
CA ALA A 131 -2.04 2.90 6.37
C ALA A 131 -1.36 2.89 7.76
N SER A 132 -0.03 2.92 7.80
CA SER A 132 0.74 3.01 9.05
C SER A 132 0.49 4.34 9.77
N SER A 133 0.42 5.45 9.04
CA SER A 133 0.11 6.76 9.62
C SER A 133 -1.28 6.79 10.26
N LEU A 134 -2.29 6.16 9.64
CA LEU A 134 -3.61 6.00 10.25
C LEU A 134 -3.57 5.15 11.53
N ARG A 135 -2.81 4.05 11.50
CA ARG A 135 -2.65 3.18 12.67
C ARG A 135 -1.97 3.85 13.85
N LYS A 136 -1.01 4.75 13.59
CA LYS A 136 -0.28 5.49 14.64
C LYS A 136 -1.18 6.38 15.50
N LEU A 137 -2.34 6.79 15.00
CA LEU A 137 -3.28 7.64 15.75
C LEU A 137 -3.86 6.93 16.97
N ARG A 138 -4.16 5.63 16.83
CA ARG A 138 -4.66 4.81 17.93
C ARG A 138 -4.23 3.36 17.72
N PHE A 139 -3.12 3.00 18.37
CA PHE A 139 -2.66 1.63 18.41
C PHE A 139 -3.66 0.73 19.15
N PRO A 140 -3.70 -0.57 18.81
CA PRO A 140 -4.55 -1.52 19.51
C PRO A 140 -4.07 -1.71 20.97
N ASP A 141 -5.00 -1.53 21.90
CA ASP A 141 -4.73 -1.71 23.33
C ASP A 141 -4.49 -3.19 23.69
N SER A 142 -3.56 -3.45 24.60
CA SER A 142 -3.16 -4.80 25.01
C SER A 142 -4.18 -5.57 25.86
N TYR A 143 -5.25 -4.92 26.35
CA TYR A 143 -6.30 -5.57 27.16
C TYR A 143 -7.62 -5.79 26.44
N LYS A 144 -8.01 -4.91 25.52
CA LYS A 144 -9.31 -4.99 24.82
C LYS A 144 -9.18 -4.99 23.30
N GLY A 145 -7.96 -4.88 22.77
CA GLY A 145 -7.72 -4.79 21.32
C GLY A 145 -8.45 -3.62 20.65
N ARG A 146 -8.72 -2.53 21.38
CA ARG A 146 -9.41 -1.36 20.83
C ARG A 146 -8.40 -0.49 20.12
N GLY A 147 -8.71 -0.03 18.91
CA GLY A 147 -7.83 0.80 18.09
C GLY A 147 -8.06 0.61 16.61
N VAL A 148 -7.09 1.08 15.81
CA VAL A 148 -7.04 0.88 14.37
C VAL A 148 -6.20 -0.36 14.08
N LEU A 149 -6.80 -1.32 13.38
CA LEU A 149 -6.22 -2.64 13.12
C LEU A 149 -6.12 -2.91 11.63
N TYR A 150 -5.16 -3.74 11.21
CA TYR A 150 -5.29 -4.37 9.90
C TYR A 150 -6.38 -5.44 9.95
N LYS A 151 -7.06 -5.65 8.83
CA LYS A 151 -8.03 -6.75 8.71
C LYS A 151 -7.34 -8.08 8.99
N ASN A 152 -7.94 -8.89 9.86
CA ASN A 152 -7.43 -10.19 10.32
C ASN A 152 -6.09 -10.14 11.08
N GLU A 153 -5.72 -9.00 11.67
CA GLU A 153 -4.55 -8.92 12.53
C GLU A 153 -4.78 -9.63 13.87
N LEU A 154 -3.87 -10.54 14.24
CA LEU A 154 -3.91 -11.23 15.53
C LEU A 154 -3.27 -10.36 16.61
N ILE A 155 -4.08 -9.90 17.57
CA ILE A 155 -3.63 -9.11 18.73
C ILE A 155 -3.48 -10.05 19.92
N ARG A 156 -2.34 -9.99 20.60
CA ARG A 156 -2.18 -10.66 21.90
C ARG A 156 -2.83 -9.80 22.97
N VAL A 157 -3.88 -10.33 23.58
CA VAL A 157 -4.61 -9.68 24.67
C VAL A 157 -4.15 -10.26 26.00
N LYS A 158 -3.87 -9.39 26.97
CA LYS A 158 -3.63 -9.76 28.35
C LYS A 158 -4.96 -9.90 29.09
N GLU A 159 -5.04 -10.89 29.96
CA GLU A 159 -6.17 -11.03 30.86
C GLU A 159 -6.22 -9.84 31.82
N GLY A 160 -7.38 -9.18 31.86
CA GLY A 160 -7.66 -8.16 32.86
C GLY A 160 -8.09 -8.82 34.17
N LYS A 161 -7.82 -8.16 35.30
CA LYS A 161 -8.48 -8.51 36.55
C LYS A 161 -9.99 -8.32 36.37
N LYS A 162 -10.76 -9.40 36.48
CA LYS A 162 -12.20 -9.30 36.71
C LYS A 162 -12.38 -8.87 38.16
N THR A 163 -12.70 -7.61 38.38
CA THR A 163 -13.31 -7.15 39.64
C THR A 163 -14.75 -7.57 39.67
#